data_AF-A0A8X6R7P5-F1
#
_entry.id   AF-A0A8X6R7P5-F1
#
_cell.length_a   1.000
_cell.length_b   1.000
_cell.length_c   1.000
_cell.angle_alpha   90.00
_cell.angle_beta   90.00
_cell.angle_gamma   90.00
#
_symmetry.space_group_name_H-M   'P 1'
#
loop_
_entity.id
_entity.type
_entity.pdbx_description
1 polymer ?
#
loop_
_entity_poly.entity_id
_entity_poly.type
_entity_poly.pdbx_seq_one_letter_code
_entity_poly.pdbx_strand_id
1 'polypeptide(L)'
;MKTRLQKTGESLQEYASEVEKLANLAFSDHPATVRETISLQYFVDGLREGEVQKAVRMADVQDLKSALLYTLKLEAATQASRRDGQSIRGARVTLDAPCESPWKSDIEKLRYEFQAFKVQRQNLEKRSFKCWGCGGIGHLRRNCPRSRKDENIVSFFKQEN
;
A
#
# COMPACT_ATOMS: atom_id res chain seq x y z
N MET A 1 -28.60 -3.70 -9.58
CA MET A 1 -27.98 -4.09 -8.29
C MET A 1 -26.51 -3.70 -8.15
N LYS A 2 -25.64 -3.92 -9.15
CA LYS A 2 -24.16 -3.82 -9.02
C LYS A 2 -23.55 -2.46 -8.59
N THR A 3 -24.33 -1.40 -8.40
CA THR A 3 -23.84 -0.06 -8.05
C THR A 3 -24.23 0.39 -6.64
N ARG A 4 -24.97 -0.42 -5.86
CA ARG A 4 -25.45 -0.04 -4.54
C ARG A 4 -24.45 -0.41 -3.44
N LEU A 5 -23.89 0.59 -2.78
CA LEU A 5 -23.00 0.47 -1.62
C LEU A 5 -23.64 1.15 -0.40
N GLN A 6 -23.33 0.71 0.82
CA GLN A 6 -23.86 1.30 2.06
C GLN A 6 -23.49 2.79 2.20
N LYS A 7 -24.50 3.68 2.32
CA LYS A 7 -24.31 5.14 2.39
C LYS A 7 -23.87 5.60 3.77
N THR A 8 -23.15 6.72 3.87
CA THR A 8 -22.80 7.39 5.14
C THR A 8 -24.05 7.81 5.92
N GLY A 9 -24.30 7.16 7.06
CA GLY A 9 -25.48 7.40 7.91
C GLY A 9 -26.60 6.36 7.78
N GLU A 10 -26.51 5.46 6.80
CA GLU A 10 -27.45 4.34 6.66
C GLU A 10 -27.13 3.22 7.65
N SER A 11 -28.15 2.73 8.37
CA SER A 11 -27.98 1.61 9.30
C SER A 11 -27.76 0.29 8.53
N LEU A 12 -27.08 -0.67 9.16
CA LEU A 12 -26.86 -2.00 8.57
C LEU A 12 -28.18 -2.71 8.24
N GLN A 13 -29.23 -2.50 9.06
CA GLN A 13 -30.54 -3.12 8.86
C GLN A 13 -31.29 -2.52 7.66
N GLU A 14 -31.28 -1.19 7.52
CA GLU A 14 -31.86 -0.52 6.36
C GLU A 14 -31.19 -1.00 5.07
N TYR A 15 -29.85 -0.99 5.07
CA TYR A 15 -29.06 -1.45 3.93
C TYR A 15 -29.38 -2.89 3.54
N ALA A 16 -29.39 -3.82 4.52
CA ALA A 16 -29.73 -5.22 4.27
C ALA A 16 -31.15 -5.38 3.70
N SER A 17 -32.13 -4.65 4.24
CA SER A 17 -33.51 -4.70 3.76
C SER A 17 -33.66 -4.16 2.33
N GLU A 18 -32.88 -3.14 1.97
CA GLU A 18 -32.88 -2.60 0.61
C GLU A 18 -32.24 -3.57 -0.37
N VAL A 19 -31.13 -4.22 0.02
CA VAL A 19 -30.48 -5.27 -0.79
C VAL A 19 -31.46 -6.42 -1.05
N GLU A 20 -32.17 -6.90 -0.03
CA GLU A 20 -33.16 -7.97 -0.18
C GLU A 20 -34.31 -7.55 -1.11
N LYS A 21 -34.86 -6.34 -0.93
CA LYS A 21 -35.91 -5.79 -1.82
C LYS A 21 -35.43 -5.70 -3.27
N LEU A 22 -34.22 -5.17 -3.47
CA LEU A 22 -33.63 -5.03 -4.80
C LEU A 22 -33.39 -6.40 -5.46
N ALA A 23 -33.00 -7.42 -4.70
CA ALA A 23 -32.81 -8.77 -5.23
C ALA A 23 -34.14 -9.38 -5.65
N ASN A 24 -35.16 -9.23 -4.81
CA ASN A 24 -36.51 -9.73 -5.09
C ASN A 24 -37.14 -9.07 -6.31
N LEU A 25 -36.89 -7.78 -6.53
CA LEU A 25 -37.35 -7.05 -7.71
C LEU A 25 -36.54 -7.39 -8.97
N ALA A 26 -35.21 -7.47 -8.85
CA ALA A 26 -34.34 -7.71 -10.01
C ALA A 26 -34.37 -9.16 -10.51
N PHE A 27 -34.68 -10.11 -9.62
CA PHE A 27 -34.64 -11.54 -9.91
C PHE A 27 -35.95 -12.23 -9.52
N SER A 28 -37.11 -11.59 -9.74
CA SER A 28 -38.44 -12.13 -9.41
C SER A 28 -38.67 -13.55 -9.93
N ASP A 29 -38.11 -13.87 -11.08
CA ASP A 29 -38.32 -15.13 -11.80
C ASP A 29 -37.43 -16.27 -11.30
N HIS A 30 -36.47 -15.97 -10.41
CA HIS A 30 -35.52 -16.94 -9.90
C HIS A 30 -35.97 -17.55 -8.57
N PRO A 31 -35.55 -18.79 -8.24
CA PRO A 31 -35.83 -19.41 -6.95
C PRO A 31 -35.35 -18.55 -5.77
N ALA A 32 -36.05 -18.67 -4.63
CA ALA A 32 -35.73 -17.90 -3.42
C ALA A 32 -34.29 -18.10 -2.94
N THR A 33 -33.76 -19.32 -3.02
CA THR A 33 -32.37 -19.65 -2.66
C THR A 33 -31.35 -18.85 -3.46
N VAL A 34 -31.55 -18.74 -4.76
CA VAL A 34 -30.66 -17.97 -5.65
C VAL A 34 -30.71 -16.48 -5.30
N ARG A 35 -31.91 -15.95 -5.02
CA ARG A 35 -32.07 -14.55 -4.60
C ARG A 35 -31.38 -14.27 -3.27
N GLU A 36 -31.45 -15.19 -2.32
CA GLU A 36 -30.78 -15.08 -1.03
C GLU A 36 -29.26 -15.12 -1.17
N THR A 37 -28.70 -16.04 -1.97
CA THR A 37 -27.26 -16.08 -2.25
C THR A 37 -26.77 -14.81 -2.92
N ILE A 38 -27.51 -14.32 -3.92
CA ILE A 38 -27.21 -13.05 -4.60
C ILE A 38 -27.28 -11.89 -3.61
N SER A 39 -28.29 -11.85 -2.74
CA SER A 39 -28.44 -10.81 -1.72
C SER A 39 -27.29 -10.83 -0.72
N LEU A 40 -26.88 -12.01 -0.25
CA LEU A 40 -25.74 -12.17 0.64
C LEU A 40 -24.44 -11.67 -0.01
N GLN A 41 -24.17 -12.09 -1.25
CA GLN A 41 -22.99 -11.66 -2.00
C GLN A 41 -22.95 -10.13 -2.11
N TYR A 42 -24.06 -9.50 -2.54
CA TYR A 42 -24.13 -8.05 -2.67
C TYR A 42 -24.03 -7.32 -1.34
N PHE A 43 -24.65 -7.85 -0.28
CA PHE A 43 -24.56 -7.28 1.05
C PHE A 43 -23.09 -7.22 1.50
N VAL A 44 -22.36 -8.34 1.41
CA VAL A 44 -20.93 -8.41 1.78
C VAL A 44 -20.08 -7.52 0.88
N ASP A 45 -20.33 -7.52 -0.44
CA ASP A 45 -19.57 -6.71 -1.40
C ASP A 45 -19.77 -5.20 -1.18
N GLY A 46 -20.95 -4.77 -0.74
CA GLY A 46 -21.32 -3.37 -0.60
C GLY A 46 -21.26 -2.78 0.81
N LEU A 47 -20.75 -3.52 1.81
CA LEU A 47 -20.41 -2.98 3.12
C LEU A 47 -19.37 -1.86 3.01
N ARG A 48 -19.55 -0.77 3.76
CA ARG A 48 -18.64 0.39 3.69
C ARG A 48 -17.25 0.10 4.27
N GLU A 49 -17.23 -0.57 5.43
CA GLU A 49 -15.99 -0.81 6.16
C GLU A 49 -15.31 -2.08 5.64
N GLY A 50 -14.14 -1.90 5.00
CA GLY A 50 -13.38 -3.02 4.43
C GLY A 50 -12.96 -4.06 5.48
N GLU A 51 -12.73 -3.65 6.72
CA GLU A 51 -12.40 -4.57 7.82
C GLU A 51 -13.60 -5.45 8.21
N VAL A 52 -14.81 -4.88 8.28
CA VAL A 52 -16.04 -5.64 8.52
C VAL A 52 -16.32 -6.58 7.36
N GLN A 53 -16.11 -6.11 6.12
CA GLN A 53 -16.25 -6.95 4.93
C GLN A 53 -15.31 -8.17 4.97
N LYS A 54 -14.02 -7.98 5.26
CA LYS A 54 -13.05 -9.09 5.39
C LYS A 54 -13.47 -10.04 6.51
N ALA A 55 -13.88 -9.53 7.66
CA ALA A 55 -14.29 -10.34 8.80
C ALA A 55 -15.52 -11.21 8.46
N VAL A 56 -16.52 -10.66 7.77
CA VAL A 56 -17.71 -11.43 7.34
C VAL A 56 -17.32 -12.53 6.35
N ARG A 57 -16.41 -12.25 5.40
CA ARG A 57 -15.91 -13.27 4.47
C ARG A 57 -15.16 -14.39 5.17
N MET A 58 -14.39 -14.08 6.23
CA MET A 58 -13.69 -15.07 7.03
C MET A 58 -14.62 -15.92 7.90
N ALA A 59 -15.85 -15.46 8.16
CA ALA A 59 -16.83 -16.16 8.99
C ALA A 59 -17.67 -17.20 8.20
N ASP A 60 -17.43 -17.37 6.90
CA ASP A 60 -18.10 -18.36 6.01
C ASP A 60 -19.62 -18.41 6.15
N VAL A 61 -20.23 -17.23 6.13
CA VAL A 61 -21.66 -17.06 6.37
C VAL A 61 -22.50 -17.53 5.18
N GLN A 62 -23.58 -18.28 5.44
CA GLN A 62 -24.43 -18.88 4.40
C GLN A 62 -25.71 -18.09 4.10
N ASP A 63 -26.25 -17.36 5.08
CA ASP A 63 -27.51 -16.62 4.93
C ASP A 63 -27.34 -15.11 5.15
N LEU A 64 -28.17 -14.32 4.46
CA LEU A 64 -28.20 -12.86 4.61
C LEU A 64 -28.46 -12.44 6.08
N LYS A 65 -29.35 -13.16 6.77
CA LYS A 65 -29.68 -12.90 8.19
C LYS A 65 -28.49 -13.15 9.11
N SER A 66 -27.78 -14.25 8.92
CA SER A 66 -26.56 -14.53 9.67
C SER A 66 -25.46 -13.50 9.40
N ALA A 67 -25.36 -13.01 8.16
CA ALA A 67 -24.38 -11.99 7.80
C ALA A 67 -24.69 -10.67 8.50
N LEU A 68 -25.96 -10.25 8.48
CA LEU A 68 -26.43 -9.08 9.21
C LEU A 68 -26.15 -9.21 10.72
N LEU A 69 -26.52 -10.33 11.34
CA LEU A 69 -26.27 -10.55 12.77
C LEU A 69 -24.78 -10.51 13.11
N TYR A 70 -23.93 -11.10 12.28
CA TYR A 70 -22.49 -11.07 12.49
C TYR A 70 -21.93 -9.65 12.36
N THR A 71 -22.35 -8.88 11.35
CA THR A 71 -21.94 -7.47 11.20
C THR A 71 -22.37 -6.61 12.39
N LEU A 72 -23.60 -6.79 12.90
CA LEU A 72 -24.08 -6.07 14.09
C LEU A 72 -23.27 -6.42 15.34
N LYS A 73 -22.90 -7.69 15.51
CA LYS A 73 -22.02 -8.12 16.60
C LYS A 73 -20.65 -7.46 16.51
N LEU A 74 -20.09 -7.34 15.31
CA LEU A 74 -18.82 -6.65 15.10
C LEU A 74 -18.93 -5.15 15.41
N GLU A 75 -20.00 -4.50 14.98
CA GLU A 75 -20.25 -3.09 15.30
C GLU A 75 -20.34 -2.87 16.81
N ALA A 76 -21.09 -3.72 17.52
CA ALA A 76 -21.18 -3.66 18.98
C ALA A 76 -19.83 -3.92 19.67
N ALA A 77 -19.07 -4.93 19.21
CA ALA A 77 -17.76 -5.26 19.77
C ALA A 77 -16.73 -4.13 19.55
N THR A 78 -16.70 -3.55 18.35
CA THR A 78 -15.83 -2.40 18.05
C THR A 78 -16.24 -1.17 18.85
N GLN A 79 -17.54 -0.92 19.02
CA GLN A 79 -18.04 0.18 19.86
C GLN A 79 -17.66 -0.02 21.35
N ALA A 80 -17.75 -1.24 21.87
CA ALA A 80 -17.34 -1.57 23.24
C ALA A 80 -15.82 -1.39 23.42
N SER A 81 -15.00 -1.91 22.51
CA SER A 81 -13.54 -1.76 22.56
C SER A 81 -13.10 -0.29 22.44
N ARG A 82 -13.82 0.54 21.68
CA ARG A 82 -13.58 1.99 21.64
C ARG A 82 -13.85 2.67 22.99
N ARG A 83 -14.83 2.20 23.77
CA ARG A 83 -15.09 2.70 25.13
C ARG A 83 -13.98 2.29 26.10
N ASP A 84 -13.47 1.08 26.00
CA ASP A 84 -12.36 0.60 26.84
C ASP A 84 -11.01 1.25 26.46
N GLY A 85 -10.82 1.59 25.18
CA GLY A 85 -9.64 2.32 24.69
C GLY A 85 -9.70 3.84 24.88
N GLN A 86 -10.88 4.40 25.17
CA GLN A 86 -11.03 5.79 25.59
C GLN A 86 -10.63 5.89 27.06
N SER A 87 -9.33 6.11 27.27
CA SER A 87 -8.75 6.47 28.56
C SER A 87 -9.67 7.45 29.28
N ILE A 88 -10.28 7.01 30.39
CA ILE A 88 -10.96 7.88 31.34
C ILE A 88 -9.90 8.82 31.89
N ARG A 89 -9.76 9.99 31.28
CA ARG A 89 -8.76 10.96 31.69
C ARG A 89 -9.44 12.12 32.40
N GLY A 90 -9.38 12.07 33.74
CA GLY A 90 -9.00 13.24 34.54
C GLY A 90 -7.54 13.70 34.26
N ALA A 91 -7.11 13.61 33.01
CA ALA A 91 -5.77 13.88 32.51
C ALA A 91 -5.87 14.26 31.02
N ARG A 92 -6.72 15.24 30.69
CA ARG A 92 -6.86 15.91 29.38
C ARG A 92 -6.06 15.24 28.24
N VAL A 93 -6.63 14.24 27.56
CA VAL A 93 -6.13 13.87 26.22
C VAL A 93 -6.63 14.96 25.29
N THR A 94 -5.75 15.86 24.87
CA THR A 94 -5.96 16.56 23.61
C THR A 94 -5.86 15.52 22.49
N LEU A 95 -6.99 15.15 21.90
CA LEU A 95 -7.05 14.35 20.67
C LEU A 95 -6.61 15.14 19.42
N ASP A 96 -5.93 16.27 19.62
CA ASP A 96 -5.25 17.06 18.59
C ASP A 96 -3.73 17.11 18.82
N ALA A 97 -3.17 16.21 19.64
CA ALA A 97 -1.74 15.96 19.57
C ALA A 97 -1.49 15.16 18.29
N PRO A 98 -0.76 15.68 17.28
CA PRO A 98 -0.22 14.82 16.25
C PRO A 98 0.49 13.70 16.98
N CYS A 99 0.15 12.46 16.65
CA CYS A 99 0.98 11.32 16.99
C CYS A 99 2.37 11.65 16.43
N GLU A 100 3.24 12.23 17.25
CA GLU A 100 4.68 12.27 17.05
C GLU A 100 5.09 10.82 17.21
N SER A 101 4.88 10.07 16.13
CA SER A 101 5.30 8.69 16.06
C SER A 101 6.81 8.70 16.33
N PRO A 102 7.31 7.95 17.33
CA PRO A 102 8.69 8.06 17.82
C PRO A 102 9.78 7.97 16.74
N TRP A 103 9.45 7.45 15.57
CA TRP A 103 10.28 7.25 14.40
C TRP A 103 10.28 8.41 13.39
N LYS A 104 9.53 9.50 13.62
CA LYS A 104 9.57 10.71 12.75
C LYS A 104 10.95 11.37 12.74
N SER A 105 11.59 11.43 13.91
CA SER A 105 12.95 11.94 14.07
C SER A 105 13.97 11.06 13.33
N ASP A 106 13.74 9.74 13.32
CA ASP A 106 14.56 8.79 12.57
C ASP A 106 14.37 8.97 11.05
N ILE A 107 13.15 9.20 10.57
CA ILE A 107 12.88 9.50 9.15
C ILE A 107 13.58 10.80 8.72
N GLU A 108 13.54 11.85 9.55
CA GLU A 108 14.17 13.12 9.21
C GLU A 108 15.70 13.05 9.26
N LYS A 109 16.27 12.28 10.21
CA LYS A 109 17.71 11.95 10.21
C LYS A 109 18.12 11.18 8.97
N LEU A 110 17.37 10.13 8.59
CA LEU A 110 17.64 9.34 7.38
C LEU A 110 17.59 10.21 6.12
N ARG A 111 16.64 11.16 6.04
CA ARG A 111 16.54 12.13 4.95
C ARG A 111 17.79 13.00 4.86
N TYR A 112 18.26 13.52 6.00
CA TYR A 112 19.47 14.36 6.06
C TYR A 112 20.73 13.57 5.69
N GLU A 113 20.89 12.36 6.22
CA GLU A 113 22.02 11.47 5.90
C GLU A 113 22.05 11.13 4.40
N PHE A 114 20.90 10.83 3.80
CA PHE A 114 20.81 10.55 2.37
C PHE A 114 21.16 11.78 1.51
N GLN A 115 20.75 12.99 1.92
CA GLN A 115 21.13 14.23 1.25
C GLN A 115 22.64 14.52 1.38
N ALA A 116 23.21 14.34 2.58
CA ALA A 116 24.65 14.47 2.81
C ALA A 116 25.45 13.50 1.94
N PHE A 117 24.98 12.25 1.81
CA PHE A 117 25.59 11.24 0.95
C PHE A 117 25.56 11.63 -0.54
N LYS A 118 24.44 12.21 -1.02
CA LYS A 118 24.36 12.76 -2.38
C LYS A 118 25.35 13.89 -2.62
N VAL A 119 25.48 14.82 -1.67
CA VAL A 119 26.46 15.92 -1.75
C VAL A 119 27.89 15.40 -1.74
N GLN A 120 28.17 14.35 -0.96
CA GLN A 120 29.49 13.74 -0.89
C GLN A 120 29.86 13.01 -2.18
N ARG A 121 28.93 12.27 -2.81
CA ARG A 121 29.13 11.71 -4.16
C ARG A 121 29.36 12.80 -5.20
N GLN A 122 28.54 13.86 -5.19
CA GLN A 122 28.72 14.98 -6.13
C GLN A 122 30.05 15.70 -5.91
N ASN A 123 30.53 15.83 -4.67
CA ASN A 123 31.85 16.40 -4.38
C ASN A 123 33.00 15.47 -4.79
N LEU A 124 32.83 14.15 -4.71
CA LEU A 124 33.80 13.19 -5.27
C LEU A 124 33.83 13.26 -6.80
N GLU A 125 32.68 13.44 -7.44
CA GLU A 125 32.57 13.63 -8.89
C GLU A 125 33.12 14.99 -9.34
N LYS A 126 32.97 16.05 -8.52
CA LYS A 126 33.54 17.39 -8.76
C LYS A 126 35.02 17.52 -8.41
N ARG A 127 35.54 16.68 -7.51
CA ARG A 127 36.96 16.62 -7.20
C ARG A 127 37.66 16.06 -8.43
N SER A 128 38.30 16.95 -9.16
CA SER A 128 39.06 16.64 -10.36
C SER A 128 40.21 15.70 -9.98
N PHE A 129 40.01 14.39 -10.13
CA PHE A 129 41.04 13.41 -9.82
C PHE A 129 41.95 13.23 -11.05
N LYS A 130 43.25 13.10 -10.81
CA LYS A 130 44.25 12.86 -11.86
C LYS A 130 44.25 11.38 -12.23
N CYS A 131 44.23 11.11 -13.52
CA CYS A 131 44.41 9.79 -14.09
C CYS A 131 45.81 9.27 -13.74
N TRP A 132 45.88 8.11 -13.08
CA TRP A 132 47.15 7.47 -12.70
C TRP A 132 47.96 6.93 -13.88
N GLY A 133 47.42 6.96 -15.11
CA GLY A 133 48.13 6.52 -16.32
C GLY A 133 48.73 7.67 -17.14
N CYS A 134 48.03 8.80 -17.26
CA CYS A 134 48.45 9.90 -18.14
C CYS A 134 48.58 11.26 -17.44
N GLY A 135 48.26 11.34 -16.14
CA GLY A 135 48.26 12.58 -15.36
C GLY A 135 47.11 13.55 -15.69
N GLY A 136 46.31 13.29 -16.73
CA GLY A 136 45.16 14.10 -17.12
C GLY A 136 44.03 14.08 -16.09
N ILE A 137 43.24 15.13 -16.03
CA ILE A 137 42.22 15.32 -14.98
C ILE A 137 40.84 14.88 -15.48
N GLY A 138 39.97 14.39 -14.60
CA GLY A 138 38.55 14.14 -14.88
C GLY A 138 38.21 12.73 -15.37
N HIS A 139 39.15 11.78 -15.35
CA HIS A 139 38.91 10.38 -15.73
C HIS A 139 39.89 9.43 -15.02
N LEU A 140 39.46 8.18 -14.77
CA LEU A 140 40.30 7.16 -14.13
C LEU A 140 41.13 6.45 -15.22
N ARG A 141 42.21 5.76 -14.85
CA ARG A 141 43.04 4.99 -15.81
C ARG A 141 42.22 4.06 -16.73
N ARG A 142 41.15 3.46 -16.20
CA ARG A 142 40.21 2.60 -16.96
C ARG A 142 39.40 3.35 -18.04
N ASN A 143 39.16 4.65 -17.85
CA ASN A 143 38.42 5.51 -18.78
C ASN A 143 39.35 6.51 -19.48
N CYS A 144 40.65 6.19 -19.58
CA CYS A 144 41.63 7.09 -20.18
C CYS A 144 41.50 7.09 -21.71
N PRO A 145 41.22 8.23 -22.36
CA PRO A 145 41.09 8.28 -23.83
C PRO A 145 42.43 8.04 -24.56
N ARG A 146 43.56 8.08 -23.84
CA ARG A 146 44.89 7.74 -24.37
C ARG A 146 45.24 6.25 -24.23
N SER A 147 44.39 5.40 -23.64
CA SER A 147 44.70 3.97 -23.46
C SER A 147 44.52 3.12 -24.73
N ARG A 148 44.09 3.71 -25.85
CA ARG A 148 43.95 3.03 -27.16
C ARG A 148 44.75 3.71 -28.29
N LYS A 149 46.00 4.05 -28.00
CA LYS A 149 47.09 4.20 -28.97
C LYS A 149 48.28 3.65 -28.21
N ASP A 150 48.69 2.41 -28.40
CA ASP A 150 49.21 1.82 -29.63
C ASP A 150 49.11 0.31 -29.49
N GLU A 151 48.65 -0.42 -30.51
CA GLU A 151 49.11 -1.76 -30.96
C GLU A 151 48.36 -2.10 -32.26
N ASN A 152 48.67 -1.40 -33.36
CA ASN A 152 48.44 -1.95 -34.70
C ASN A 152 49.77 -2.54 -35.17
N ILE A 153 49.87 -3.85 -34.99
CA ILE A 153 50.94 -4.72 -35.48
C ILE A 153 50.82 -4.80 -37.00
N VAL A 154 51.83 -4.31 -37.73
CA VAL A 154 52.18 -4.93 -39.01
C VAL A 154 53.70 -4.92 -39.19
N SER A 155 54.36 -5.94 -38.63
CA SER A 155 55.58 -6.47 -39.23
C SER A 155 55.78 -7.92 -38.77
N PHE A 156 56.03 -8.79 -39.74
CA PHE A 156 56.57 -10.16 -39.63
C PHE A 156 55.63 -11.30 -39.17
N PHE A 157 54.79 -11.78 -40.09
CA PHE A 157 54.66 -13.24 -40.28
C PHE A 157 55.61 -13.67 -41.40
N LYS A 158 56.37 -14.72 -41.10
CA LYS A 158 57.46 -15.35 -41.84
C LYS A 158 56.93 -16.09 -43.08
N GLN A 159 57.77 -16.16 -44.12
CA GLN A 159 57.63 -17.01 -45.31
C GLN A 159 57.37 -18.49 -44.99
N GLU A 160 56.63 -19.14 -45.91
CA GLU A 160 56.47 -20.57 -46.27
C GLU A 160 54.96 -20.78 -46.58
N ASN A 161 54.47 -21.07 -47.78
CA ASN A 161 55.02 -21.58 -49.05
C ASN A 161 54.37 -20.86 -50.24
#